data_AF-A0A931MRP8-F1
#
_entry.id   AF-A0A931MRP8-F1
#
_cell.length_a   1.000
_cell.length_b   1.000
_cell.length_c   1.000
_cell.angle_alpha   90.00
_cell.angle_beta   90.00
_cell.angle_gamma   90.00
#
_symmetry.space_group_name_H-M   'P 1'
#
loop_
_entity.id
_entity.type
_entity.pdbx_description
1 polymer ?
#
loop_
_entity_poly.entity_id
_entity_poly.type
_entity_poly.pdbx_seq_one_letter_code
_entity_poly.pdbx_strand_id
1 'polypeptide(L)'
;MSVTTAPPLLDERGERLKEALGEAGLASGLTDGTVLAVARGLCDQVAAGVPEERILDTVRPIATYAASVSGTALSGDDAARRFVETTVGSYC
;
A
#
# COMPACT_ATOMS: atom_id res chain seq x y z
N MET A 1 1.07 2.57 -38.00
CA MET A 1 0.27 2.26 -36.81
C MET A 1 1.16 2.47 -35.61
N SER A 2 0.97 3.56 -34.86
CA SER A 2 1.75 3.81 -33.64
C SER A 2 1.09 3.05 -32.50
N VAL A 3 1.79 2.07 -31.94
CA VAL A 3 1.40 1.48 -30.66
C VAL A 3 1.71 2.53 -29.60
N THR A 4 0.69 3.24 -29.13
CA THR A 4 0.80 3.99 -27.88
C THR A 4 0.86 2.96 -26.77
N THR A 5 2.06 2.62 -26.31
CA THR A 5 2.24 1.91 -25.05
C THR A 5 1.62 2.79 -23.97
N ALA A 6 0.52 2.33 -23.37
CA ALA A 6 0.01 2.95 -22.17
C ALA A 6 1.15 2.99 -21.15
N PRO A 7 1.39 4.12 -20.45
CA PRO A 7 2.41 4.15 -19.42
C PRO A 7 2.15 3.01 -18.42
N PRO A 8 3.20 2.38 -17.88
CA PRO A 8 3.03 1.36 -16.86
C PRO A 8 2.15 1.93 -15.73
N LEU A 9 1.25 1.10 -15.21
CA LEU A 9 0.32 1.55 -14.18
C LEU A 9 1.08 2.06 -12.95
N LEU A 10 2.20 1.42 -12.62
CA LEU A 10 3.16 1.86 -11.61
C LEU A 10 4.25 2.76 -12.24
N ASP A 11 4.47 3.92 -11.64
CA ASP A 11 5.71 4.69 -11.83
C ASP A 11 6.82 4.14 -10.92
N GLU A 12 8.04 4.67 -11.02
CA GLU A 12 9.19 4.23 -10.20
C GLU A 12 8.92 4.29 -8.68
N ARG A 13 8.00 5.15 -8.20
CA ARG A 13 7.61 5.19 -6.79
C ARG A 13 6.65 4.05 -6.46
N GLY A 14 5.69 3.80 -7.34
CA GLY A 14 4.75 2.69 -7.23
C GLY A 14 5.45 1.33 -7.24
N GLU A 15 6.48 1.16 -8.08
CA GLU A 15 7.29 -0.07 -8.10
C GLU A 15 8.05 -0.26 -6.78
N ARG A 16 8.75 0.77 -6.30
CA ARG A 16 9.45 0.73 -5.00
C ARG A 16 8.50 0.44 -3.84
N LEU A 17 7.32 1.04 -3.85
CA LEU A 17 6.30 0.75 -2.84
C LEU A 17 5.85 -0.71 -2.88
N LYS A 18 5.55 -1.23 -4.07
CA LYS A 18 5.09 -2.61 -4.24
C LYS A 18 6.16 -3.60 -3.79
N GLU A 19 7.43 -3.32 -4.10
CA GLU A 19 8.57 -4.12 -3.63
C GLU A 19 8.67 -4.08 -2.10
N ALA A 20 8.65 -2.90 -1.48
CA ALA A 20 8.73 -2.76 -0.03
C ALA A 20 7.54 -3.42 0.70
N LEU A 21 6.32 -3.34 0.14
CA LEU A 21 5.16 -4.07 0.63
C LEU A 21 5.32 -5.59 0.43
N GLY A 22 5.96 -6.02 -0.67
CA GLY A 22 6.29 -7.41 -0.93
C GLY A 22 7.23 -7.99 0.12
N GLU A 23 8.31 -7.28 0.44
CA GLU A 23 9.25 -7.64 1.51
C GLU A 23 8.59 -7.70 2.90
N ALA A 24 7.57 -6.87 3.13
CA ALA A 24 6.78 -6.88 4.34
C ALA A 24 5.68 -7.98 4.37
N GLY A 25 5.49 -8.72 3.28
CA GLY A 25 4.39 -9.70 3.15
C GLY A 25 3.00 -9.06 3.11
N LEU A 26 2.90 -7.88 2.49
CA LEU A 26 1.70 -7.04 2.41
C LEU A 26 1.30 -6.67 0.97
N ALA A 27 1.95 -7.27 -0.03
CA ALA A 27 1.60 -7.05 -1.44
C ALA A 27 0.76 -8.18 -2.06
N SER A 28 0.74 -9.39 -1.47
CA SER A 28 0.03 -10.51 -2.07
C SER A 28 -1.47 -10.26 -2.12
N GLY A 29 -2.09 -10.55 -3.27
CA GLY A 29 -3.52 -10.33 -3.49
C GLY A 29 -3.91 -8.89 -3.82
N LEU A 30 -2.98 -7.92 -3.72
CA LEU A 30 -3.24 -6.54 -4.12
C LEU A 30 -2.91 -6.35 -5.60
N THR A 31 -3.82 -5.70 -6.34
CA THR A 31 -3.52 -5.26 -7.70
C THR A 31 -2.68 -3.98 -7.66
N ASP A 32 -1.92 -3.73 -8.72
CA ASP A 32 -1.13 -2.50 -8.88
C ASP A 32 -2.00 -1.24 -8.73
N GLY A 33 -3.22 -1.27 -9.27
CA GLY A 33 -4.19 -0.18 -9.13
C GLY A 33 -4.65 0.00 -7.69
N THR A 34 -4.85 -1.10 -6.94
CA THR A 34 -5.19 -1.05 -5.51
C THR A 34 -4.04 -0.46 -4.70
N VAL A 35 -2.80 -0.92 -4.92
CA VAL A 35 -1.60 -0.41 -4.21
C VAL A 35 -1.50 1.10 -4.38
N LEU A 36 -1.63 1.61 -5.61
CA LEU A 36 -1.54 3.04 -5.87
C LEU A 36 -2.70 3.85 -5.30
N ALA A 37 -3.94 3.35 -5.42
CA ALA A 37 -5.11 4.08 -4.91
C ALA A 37 -5.03 4.23 -3.39
N VAL A 38 -4.64 3.17 -2.68
CA VAL A 38 -4.47 3.19 -1.23
C VAL A 38 -3.29 4.07 -0.84
N ALA A 39 -2.16 3.99 -1.56
CA ALA A 39 -0.99 4.81 -1.26
C ALA A 39 -1.28 6.30 -1.38
N ARG A 40 -1.91 6.73 -2.48
CA ARG A 40 -2.31 8.13 -2.69
C ARG A 40 -3.27 8.60 -1.61
N GLY A 41 -4.33 7.83 -1.35
CA GLY A 41 -5.30 8.17 -0.31
C GLY A 41 -4.69 8.22 1.09
N LEU A 42 -3.65 7.42 1.36
CA LEU A 42 -2.91 7.49 2.62
C LEU A 42 -2.05 8.74 2.71
N CYS A 43 -1.29 9.08 1.66
CA CYS A 43 -0.47 10.28 1.64
C CYS A 43 -1.32 11.56 1.75
N ASP A 44 -2.49 11.59 1.12
CA ASP A 44 -3.44 12.69 1.24
C ASP A 44 -3.93 12.86 2.69
N GLN A 45 -4.25 11.76 3.38
CA GLN A 45 -4.66 11.78 4.79
C GLN A 45 -3.53 12.24 5.72
N VAL A 46 -2.31 11.77 5.49
CA VAL A 46 -1.12 12.19 6.24
C VAL A 46 -0.87 13.69 6.04
N ALA A 47 -0.91 14.17 4.79
CA ALA A 47 -0.72 15.59 4.47
C ALA A 47 -1.83 16.47 5.07
N ALA A 48 -3.05 15.95 5.18
CA ALA A 48 -4.17 16.62 5.83
C ALA A 48 -4.13 16.59 7.37
N GLY A 49 -3.14 15.92 7.98
CA GLY A 49 -3.02 15.81 9.43
C GLY A 49 -4.09 14.93 10.07
N VAL A 50 -4.63 13.94 9.34
CA VAL A 50 -5.59 12.98 9.88
C VAL A 50 -4.92 12.18 11.01
N PRO A 51 -5.61 11.97 12.16
CA PRO A 51 -5.05 11.18 13.25
C PRO A 51 -4.66 9.77 12.83
N GLU A 52 -3.52 9.27 13.30
CA GLU A 52 -2.96 7.97 12.92
C GLU A 52 -3.97 6.82 13.12
N GLU A 53 -4.69 6.79 14.25
CA GLU A 53 -5.77 5.83 14.53
C GLU A 53 -6.75 5.70 13.37
N ARG A 54 -7.16 6.83 12.78
CA ARG A 54 -8.14 6.89 11.69
C ARG A 54 -7.55 6.41 10.37
N ILE A 55 -6.27 6.67 10.15
CA ILE A 55 -5.53 6.15 8.99
C ILE A 55 -5.41 4.62 9.11
N LEU A 56 -5.06 4.12 10.29
CA LEU A 56 -4.96 2.69 10.58
C LEU A 56 -6.30 1.98 10.37
N ASP A 57 -7.40 2.54 10.87
CA ASP A 57 -8.74 1.98 10.66
C ASP A 57 -9.13 1.88 9.18
N THR A 58 -8.68 2.85 8.36
CA THR A 58 -8.95 2.88 6.92
C THR A 58 -8.16 1.80 6.18
N VAL A 59 -6.90 1.57 6.55
CA VAL A 59 -6.00 0.62 5.89
C VAL A 59 -6.14 -0.82 6.41
N ARG A 60 -6.59 -1.01 7.65
CA ARG A 60 -6.64 -2.29 8.35
C ARG A 60 -7.29 -3.43 7.55
N PRO A 61 -8.45 -3.26 6.87
CA PRO A 61 -9.05 -4.36 6.10
C PRO A 61 -8.16 -4.83 4.95
N ILE A 62 -7.49 -3.90 4.28
CA ILE A 62 -6.62 -4.17 3.13
C ILE A 62 -5.34 -4.86 3.60
N ALA A 63 -4.71 -4.33 4.66
CA ALA A 63 -3.50 -4.91 5.24
C ALA A 63 -3.75 -6.30 5.82
N THR A 64 -4.89 -6.51 6.50
CA THR A 64 -5.29 -7.83 7.02
C THR A 64 -5.50 -8.83 5.88
N TYR A 65 -6.17 -8.43 4.81
CA TYR A 65 -6.34 -9.28 3.63
C TYR A 65 -4.98 -9.65 3.01
N ALA A 66 -4.12 -8.67 2.75
CA ALA A 66 -2.81 -8.91 2.17
C ALA A 66 -1.96 -9.85 3.04
N ALA A 67 -1.90 -9.59 4.36
CA ALA A 67 -1.21 -10.44 5.33
C ALA A 67 -1.72 -11.88 5.33
N SER A 68 -3.04 -12.07 5.23
CA SER A 68 -3.68 -13.39 5.21
C SER A 68 -3.33 -14.19 3.96
N VAL A 69 -3.29 -13.53 2.79
CA VAL A 69 -2.95 -14.17 1.51
C VAL A 69 -1.46 -14.45 1.39
N SER A 70 -0.62 -13.59 1.96
CA SER A 70 0.84 -13.81 2.04
C SER A 70 1.23 -14.91 3.04
N GLY A 71 0.29 -15.41 3.86
CA GLY A 71 0.56 -16.40 4.91
C GLY A 71 1.43 -15.86 6.05
N THR A 72 1.47 -14.53 6.22
CA THR A 72 2.23 -13.91 7.32
C THR A 72 1.50 -14.09 8.65
N ALA A 73 2.26 -14.16 9.74
CA ALA A 73 1.72 -14.24 11.10
C ALA A 73 1.35 -12.86 11.69
N LEU A 74 1.27 -11.81 10.86
CA LEU A 74 0.96 -10.46 11.33
C LEU A 74 -0.50 -10.38 11.79
N SER A 75 -0.71 -9.79 12.97
CA SER A 75 -2.06 -9.40 13.42
C SER A 75 -2.60 -8.30 12.51
N GLY A 76 -3.92 -8.11 12.45
CA GLY A 76 -4.52 -7.06 11.62
C GLY A 76 -4.07 -5.64 11.99
N ASP A 77 -3.77 -5.39 13.28
CA ASP A 77 -3.20 -4.14 13.76
C ASP A 77 -1.74 -3.94 13.30
N ASP A 78 -0.91 -4.97 13.44
CA ASP A 78 0.50 -4.91 13.05
C ASP A 78 0.65 -4.80 11.53
N ALA A 79 -0.20 -5.51 10.77
CA ALA A 79 -0.28 -5.39 9.32
C ALA A 79 -0.66 -3.96 8.91
N ALA A 80 -1.65 -3.35 9.57
CA ALA A 80 -2.07 -1.99 9.29
C ALA A 80 -0.93 -0.99 9.53
N ARG A 81 -0.30 -1.04 10.71
CA ARG A 81 0.84 -0.16 11.05
C ARG A 81 1.99 -0.32 10.05
N ARG A 82 2.38 -1.57 9.78
CA ARG A 82 3.46 -1.85 8.84
C ARG A 82 3.14 -1.38 7.42
N PHE A 83 1.89 -1.48 6.99
CA PHE A 83 1.44 -0.96 5.70
C PHE A 83 1.57 0.57 5.64
N VAL A 84 1.12 1.29 6.66
CA VAL A 84 1.23 2.75 6.76
C VAL A 84 2.70 3.19 6.76
N GLU A 85 3.53 2.63 7.64
CA GLU A 85 4.96 2.94 7.73
C GLU A 85 5.69 2.72 6.40
N THR A 86 5.44 1.59 5.76
CA THR A 86 6.06 1.23 4.47
C THR A 86 5.65 2.21 3.38
N THR A 87 4.36 2.58 3.35
CA THR A 87 3.83 3.52 2.36
C THR A 87 4.39 4.92 2.56
N VAL A 88 4.40 5.42 3.80
CA VAL A 88 4.96 6.75 4.10
C VAL A 88 6.46 6.81 3.76
N GLY A 89 7.23 5.77 4.12
CA GLY A 89 8.67 5.74 3.86
C GLY A 89 9.06 5.56 2.40
N SER A 90 8.20 4.96 1.58
CA SER A 90 8.56 4.53 0.21
C SER A 90 7.82 5.29 -0.90
N TYR A 91 6.74 6.01 -0.60
CA TYR A 91 5.85 6.59 -1.61
C TYR A 91 5.51 8.08 -1.45
N CYS A 92 5.26 8.58 -0.24
CA CYS A 92 4.58 9.89 -0.02
C CYS A 92 5.36 11.18 -0.42
#